data_AF-A0AAV1K8R7-F1
#
_entry.id   AF-A0AAV1K8R7-F1
#
_cell.length_a   1.000
_cell.length_b   1.000
_cell.length_c   1.000
_cell.angle_alpha   90.00
_cell.angle_beta   90.00
_cell.angle_gamma   90.00
#
_symmetry.space_group_name_H-M   'P 1'
#
loop_
_entity.id
_entity.type
_entity.pdbx_description
1 polymer ?
#
loop_
_entity_poly.entity_id
_entity_poly.type
_entity_poly.pdbx_seq_one_letter_code
_entity_poly.pdbx_strand_id
1 'polypeptide(L)'
;MVVYPCSILFFLFLHFCTTECELTYIDVKGILQQCTSNINTSLELNKNDKLLIANWTAEFQVKQVNITSHYRLEMTRHREQSFRNVNFNTKWKQCLRLHNEEIRKSKISYYEREGVCLKKANSGDKERQRTVTQVEKEIKKWRKSYKYLSNLCEINNPDDKENAEFCLADYIKRDNYDSTFERLIILKLEAMSDLLQQMNTCLSDLEDCLRVSLSEHLEDIRSVMEILNQCYTRNKE
;
A
#
# COMPACT_ATOMS: atom_id res chain seq x y z
N MET A 1 -69.63 -33.35 10.15
CA MET A 1 -69.01 -32.07 10.56
C MET A 1 -67.69 -32.37 11.22
N VAL A 2 -66.60 -32.36 10.47
CA VAL A 2 -65.24 -32.51 11.01
C VAL A 2 -64.43 -31.41 10.36
N VAL A 3 -64.20 -30.32 11.09
CA VAL A 3 -63.24 -29.32 10.68
C VAL A 3 -62.49 -28.83 11.92
N TYR A 4 -61.17 -28.86 11.79
CA TYR A 4 -60.14 -28.21 12.62
C TYR A 4 -59.72 -28.85 13.96
N PRO A 5 -58.73 -29.78 13.90
CA PRO A 5 -57.66 -29.79 14.90
C PRO A 5 -56.30 -29.38 14.30
N CYS A 6 -56.19 -29.21 12.99
CA CYS A 6 -54.90 -28.99 12.31
C CYS A 6 -54.34 -27.57 12.49
N SER A 7 -55.21 -26.55 12.65
CA SER A 7 -54.77 -25.15 12.77
C SER A 7 -54.13 -24.85 14.13
N ILE A 8 -54.63 -25.45 15.21
CA ILE A 8 -54.15 -25.18 16.58
C ILE A 8 -52.76 -25.79 16.79
N LEU A 9 -52.50 -26.96 16.21
CA LEU A 9 -51.17 -27.59 16.25
C LEU A 9 -50.11 -26.81 15.46
N PHE A 10 -50.50 -26.14 14.36
CA PHE A 10 -49.59 -25.32 13.57
C PHE A 10 -49.20 -24.02 14.29
N PHE A 11 -50.14 -23.40 15.01
CA PHE A 11 -49.86 -22.21 15.84
C PHE A 11 -48.98 -22.54 17.05
N LEU A 12 -49.15 -23.72 17.67
CA LEU A 12 -48.29 -24.16 18.75
C LEU A 12 -46.87 -24.50 18.26
N PHE A 13 -46.72 -25.13 17.09
CA PHE A 13 -45.39 -25.36 16.49
C PHE A 13 -44.68 -24.05 16.08
N LEU A 14 -45.41 -23.05 15.59
CA LEU A 14 -44.86 -21.73 15.29
C LEU A 14 -44.46 -20.96 16.57
N HIS A 15 -45.21 -21.10 17.68
CA HIS A 15 -44.82 -20.53 18.97
C HIS A 15 -43.64 -21.26 19.63
N PHE A 16 -43.50 -22.57 19.43
CA PHE A 16 -42.33 -23.32 19.89
C PHE A 16 -41.10 -23.10 19.00
N CYS A 17 -41.24 -22.68 17.75
CA CYS A 17 -40.11 -22.21 16.93
C CYS A 17 -39.63 -20.79 17.28
N THR A 18 -40.40 -20.05 18.06
CA THR A 18 -39.98 -18.77 18.68
C THR A 18 -39.60 -18.95 20.15
N THR A 19 -39.19 -20.15 20.57
CA THR A 19 -38.35 -20.25 21.77
C THR A 19 -37.09 -19.45 21.47
N GLU A 20 -37.04 -18.26 22.05
CA GLU A 20 -35.84 -17.45 22.17
C GLU A 20 -34.68 -18.41 22.45
N CYS A 21 -33.67 -18.37 21.60
CA CYS A 21 -32.42 -19.06 21.87
C CYS A 21 -31.77 -18.27 23.00
N GLU A 22 -32.31 -18.42 24.22
CA GLU A 22 -31.82 -17.78 25.43
C GLU A 22 -30.32 -18.07 25.49
N LEU A 23 -29.53 -16.99 25.41
CA LEU A 23 -28.09 -17.07 25.55
C LEU A 23 -27.78 -17.76 26.88
N THR A 24 -27.04 -18.86 26.87
CA THR A 24 -26.58 -19.42 28.13
C THR A 24 -25.41 -18.59 28.67
N TYR A 25 -25.13 -18.66 29.97
CA TYR A 25 -23.96 -18.00 30.57
C TYR A 25 -22.64 -18.39 29.87
N ILE A 26 -22.52 -19.64 29.39
CA ILE A 26 -21.35 -20.12 28.65
C ILE A 26 -21.25 -19.41 27.30
N ASP A 27 -22.38 -19.25 26.59
CA ASP A 27 -22.43 -18.55 25.30
C ASP A 27 -22.08 -17.06 25.46
N VAL A 28 -22.64 -16.39 26.47
CA VAL A 28 -22.35 -14.99 26.82
C VAL A 28 -20.84 -14.80 27.02
N LYS A 29 -20.24 -15.63 27.89
CA LYS A 29 -18.82 -15.56 28.18
C LYS A 29 -17.96 -15.79 26.92
N GLY A 30 -18.31 -16.77 26.10
CA GLY A 30 -17.60 -17.05 24.85
C GLY A 30 -17.65 -15.88 23.86
N ILE A 31 -18.84 -15.33 23.63
CA ILE A 31 -19.07 -14.19 22.73
C ILE A 31 -18.31 -12.96 23.19
N LEU A 32 -18.43 -12.60 24.47
CA LEU A 32 -17.76 -11.42 25.02
C LEU A 32 -16.25 -11.57 25.01
N GLN A 33 -15.73 -12.77 25.30
CA GLN A 33 -14.30 -13.05 25.26
C GLN A 33 -13.74 -12.92 23.83
N GLN A 34 -14.43 -13.48 22.84
CA GLN A 34 -14.03 -13.39 21.43
C GLN A 34 -14.04 -11.94 20.95
N CYS A 35 -15.12 -11.20 21.24
CA CYS A 35 -15.23 -9.80 20.84
C CYS A 35 -14.16 -8.92 21.50
N THR A 36 -13.88 -9.14 22.79
CA THR A 36 -12.80 -8.45 23.52
C THR A 36 -11.44 -8.76 22.91
N SER A 37 -11.18 -10.01 22.56
CA SER A 37 -9.95 -10.44 21.88
C SER A 37 -9.77 -9.71 20.55
N ASN A 38 -10.83 -9.63 19.73
CA ASN A 38 -10.81 -8.92 18.46
C ASN A 38 -10.56 -7.42 18.65
N ILE A 39 -11.17 -6.79 19.65
CA ILE A 39 -10.95 -5.37 19.98
C ILE A 39 -9.49 -5.11 20.37
N ASN A 40 -8.93 -5.95 21.25
CA ASN A 40 -7.54 -5.83 21.67
C ASN A 40 -6.58 -6.02 20.50
N THR A 41 -6.79 -7.05 19.69
CA THR A 41 -6.05 -7.30 18.45
C THR A 41 -6.09 -6.07 17.53
N SER A 42 -7.27 -5.47 17.33
CA SER A 42 -7.41 -4.28 16.49
C SER A 42 -6.67 -3.05 17.03
N LEU A 43 -6.50 -2.93 18.35
CA LEU A 43 -5.76 -1.85 19.00
C LEU A 43 -4.25 -2.05 18.84
N GLU A 44 -3.77 -3.28 19.03
CA GLU A 44 -2.37 -3.66 18.84
C GLU A 44 -1.93 -3.50 17.40
N LEU A 45 -2.71 -4.06 16.45
CA LEU A 45 -2.49 -3.87 15.02
C LEU A 45 -2.39 -2.38 14.69
N ASN A 46 -3.26 -1.53 15.25
CA ASN A 46 -3.20 -0.11 14.95
C ASN A 46 -1.93 0.61 15.41
N LYS A 47 -1.32 0.15 16.50
CA LYS A 47 -0.04 0.69 16.96
C LYS A 47 1.09 0.23 16.05
N ASN A 48 1.08 -1.06 15.72
CA ASN A 48 2.11 -1.69 14.89
C ASN A 48 2.08 -1.15 13.45
N ASP A 49 0.91 -1.05 12.83
CA ASP A 49 0.75 -0.59 11.44
C ASP A 49 1.30 0.82 11.22
N LYS A 50 1.12 1.72 12.19
CA LYS A 50 1.68 3.09 12.10
C LYS A 50 3.21 3.09 12.05
N LEU A 51 3.83 2.23 12.85
CA LEU A 51 5.29 2.07 12.85
C LEU A 51 5.75 1.41 11.55
N LEU A 52 5.05 0.38 11.09
CA LEU A 52 5.36 -0.31 9.83
C LEU A 52 5.27 0.63 8.63
N ILE A 53 4.17 1.37 8.48
CA ILE A 53 4.00 2.32 7.37
C ILE A 53 5.09 3.39 7.39
N ALA A 54 5.44 3.93 8.55
CA ALA A 54 6.51 4.91 8.68
C ALA A 54 7.86 4.30 8.25
N ASN A 55 8.17 3.09 8.69
CA ASN A 55 9.40 2.39 8.34
C ASN A 55 9.46 2.07 6.83
N TRP A 56 8.39 1.49 6.27
CA TRP A 56 8.31 1.19 4.84
C TRP A 56 8.44 2.44 3.98
N THR A 57 7.84 3.56 4.40
CA THR A 57 7.96 4.84 3.68
C THR A 57 9.41 5.32 3.67
N ALA A 58 10.11 5.24 4.81
CA ALA A 58 11.52 5.60 4.90
C ALA A 58 12.40 4.67 4.03
N GLU A 59 12.20 3.36 4.13
CA GLU A 59 12.91 2.37 3.31
C GLU A 59 12.68 2.58 1.81
N PHE A 60 11.45 2.89 1.40
CA PHE A 60 11.11 3.19 0.01
C PHE A 60 11.87 4.41 -0.50
N GLN A 61 11.92 5.49 0.27
CA GLN A 61 12.67 6.70 -0.10
C GLN A 61 14.17 6.42 -0.24
N VAL A 62 14.75 5.66 0.69
CA VAL A 62 16.16 5.26 0.63
C VAL A 62 16.44 4.41 -0.62
N LYS A 63 15.58 3.41 -0.90
CA LYS A 63 15.71 2.57 -2.10
C LYS A 63 15.59 3.39 -3.38
N GLN A 64 14.63 4.32 -3.45
CA GLN A 64 14.47 5.23 -4.58
C GLN A 64 15.74 6.05 -4.85
N VAL A 65 16.34 6.64 -3.80
CA VAL A 65 17.59 7.40 -3.92
C VAL A 65 18.73 6.49 -4.40
N ASN A 66 18.84 5.28 -3.85
CA ASN A 66 19.88 4.33 -4.25
C ASN A 66 19.77 3.93 -5.72
N ILE A 67 18.57 3.54 -6.17
CA ILE A 67 18.30 3.21 -7.58
C ILE A 67 18.68 4.38 -8.48
N THR A 68 18.16 5.58 -8.19
CA THR A 68 18.42 6.78 -9.00
C THR A 68 19.92 7.12 -9.05
N SER A 69 20.60 7.03 -7.91
CA SER A 69 22.04 7.32 -7.81
C SER A 69 22.87 6.32 -8.60
N HIS A 70 22.50 5.04 -8.59
CA HIS A 70 23.15 4.00 -9.38
C HIS A 70 23.12 4.33 -10.88
N TYR A 71 21.95 4.63 -11.44
CA TYR A 71 21.83 4.95 -12.87
C TYR A 71 22.54 6.25 -13.27
N ARG A 72 22.54 7.27 -12.40
CA ARG A 72 23.32 8.51 -12.62
C ARG A 72 24.83 8.26 -12.63
N LEU A 73 25.32 7.34 -11.79
CA LEU A 73 26.74 6.96 -11.76
C LEU A 73 27.13 6.21 -13.04
N GLU A 74 26.31 5.24 -13.48
CA GLU A 74 26.55 4.52 -14.74
C GLU A 74 26.59 5.46 -15.95
N MET A 75 25.65 6.41 -16.02
CA MET A 75 25.67 7.47 -17.04
C MET A 75 26.99 8.26 -17.03
N THR A 76 27.45 8.69 -15.84
CA THR A 76 28.68 9.47 -15.69
C THR A 76 29.90 8.66 -16.12
N ARG A 77 29.98 7.39 -15.70
CA ARG A 77 31.06 6.46 -16.02
C ARG A 77 31.20 6.23 -17.52
N HIS A 78 30.09 5.98 -18.22
CA HIS A 78 30.10 5.79 -19.67
C HIS A 78 30.58 7.03 -20.40
N ARG A 79 30.13 8.22 -19.97
CA ARG A 79 30.61 9.48 -20.56
C ARG A 79 32.12 9.66 -20.39
N GLU A 80 32.67 9.42 -19.20
CA GLU A 80 34.11 9.59 -18.97
C GLU A 80 34.96 8.63 -19.81
N GLN A 81 34.49 7.40 -20.02
CA GLN A 81 35.19 6.41 -20.84
C GLN A 81 35.20 6.76 -22.33
N SER A 82 34.13 7.38 -22.84
CA SER A 82 34.00 7.73 -24.26
C SER A 82 34.88 8.90 -24.71
N PHE A 83 35.28 9.82 -23.81
CA PHE A 83 35.95 11.07 -24.19
C PHE A 83 37.33 11.26 -23.55
N ARG A 84 38.25 10.30 -23.74
CA ARG A 84 39.64 10.48 -23.29
C ARG A 84 40.32 11.66 -24.00
N ASN A 85 41.01 12.51 -23.23
CA ASN A 85 41.82 13.60 -23.76
C ASN A 85 43.00 13.05 -24.57
N VAL A 86 42.97 13.21 -25.89
CA VAL A 86 44.14 12.99 -26.76
C VAL A 86 44.65 14.37 -27.23
N ASN A 87 45.90 14.46 -27.66
CA ASN A 87 46.46 15.69 -28.21
C ASN A 87 45.95 15.90 -29.64
N PHE A 88 45.29 17.03 -29.91
CA PHE A 88 44.49 17.19 -31.13
C PHE A 88 44.71 18.51 -31.90
N ASN A 89 44.57 18.45 -33.23
CA ASN A 89 44.62 19.61 -34.14
C ASN A 89 43.37 20.53 -34.01
N THR A 90 43.42 21.73 -34.61
CA THR A 90 42.35 22.75 -34.55
C THR A 90 40.99 22.34 -35.14
N LYS A 91 40.94 21.58 -36.23
CA LYS A 91 39.69 21.05 -36.81
C LYS A 91 39.05 19.99 -35.90
N TRP A 92 39.87 19.15 -35.27
CA TRP A 92 39.35 18.20 -34.28
C TRP A 92 38.73 18.91 -33.07
N LYS A 93 39.36 19.99 -32.58
CA LYS A 93 38.78 20.83 -31.51
C LYS A 93 37.40 21.37 -31.90
N GLN A 94 37.17 21.70 -33.17
CA GLN A 94 35.88 22.18 -33.67
C GLN A 94 34.83 21.06 -33.73
N CYS A 95 35.17 19.88 -34.23
CA CYS A 95 34.29 18.70 -34.18
C CYS A 95 33.94 18.36 -32.72
N LEU A 96 34.94 18.26 -31.83
CA LEU A 96 34.73 17.97 -30.42
C LEU A 96 33.80 18.99 -29.74
N ARG A 97 33.89 20.28 -30.10
CA ARG A 97 33.01 21.33 -29.57
C ARG A 97 31.55 21.11 -29.94
N LEU A 98 31.26 20.83 -31.21
CA LEU A 98 29.89 20.55 -31.68
C LEU A 98 29.32 19.29 -31.05
N HIS A 99 30.13 18.24 -30.94
CA HIS A 99 29.70 16.98 -30.34
C HIS A 99 29.50 17.06 -28.81
N ASN A 100 30.24 17.93 -28.12
CA ASN A 100 30.00 18.26 -26.72
C ASN A 100 28.62 18.89 -26.48
N GLU A 101 28.11 19.67 -27.44
CA GLU A 101 26.75 20.22 -27.37
C GLU A 101 25.69 19.11 -27.50
N GLU A 102 25.88 18.14 -28.40
CA GLU A 102 24.98 16.98 -28.54
C GLU A 102 24.98 16.06 -27.31
N ILE A 103 26.15 15.78 -26.74
CA ILE A 103 26.26 15.01 -25.48
C ILE A 103 25.53 15.75 -24.34
N ARG A 104 25.67 17.08 -24.29
CA ARG A 104 24.96 17.89 -23.30
C ARG A 104 23.44 17.82 -23.50
N LYS A 105 22.94 17.85 -24.74
CA LYS A 105 21.50 17.67 -25.03
C LYS A 105 20.99 16.30 -24.60
N SER A 106 21.71 15.23 -24.92
CA SER A 106 21.32 13.87 -24.49
C SER A 106 21.30 13.74 -22.96
N LYS A 107 22.25 14.38 -22.26
CA LYS A 107 22.25 14.45 -20.79
C LYS A 107 21.02 15.17 -20.23
N ILE A 108 20.62 16.29 -20.85
CA ILE A 108 19.40 17.02 -20.45
C ILE A 108 18.17 16.12 -20.64
N SER A 109 18.05 15.47 -21.79
CA SER A 109 16.95 14.53 -22.08
C SER A 109 16.90 13.36 -21.08
N TYR A 110 18.04 12.81 -20.68
CA TYR A 110 18.10 11.81 -19.61
C TYR A 110 17.49 12.33 -18.30
N TYR A 111 17.88 13.52 -17.83
CA TYR A 111 17.33 14.07 -16.59
C TYR A 111 15.85 14.43 -16.69
N GLU A 112 15.37 14.83 -17.86
CA GLU A 112 13.94 15.05 -18.10
C GLU A 112 13.17 13.73 -17.96
N ARG A 113 13.63 12.65 -18.60
CA ARG A 113 13.05 11.30 -18.48
C ARG A 113 13.12 10.77 -17.04
N GLU A 114 14.26 10.94 -16.37
CA GLU A 114 14.43 10.59 -14.96
C GLU A 114 13.38 11.31 -14.08
N GLY A 115 13.16 12.61 -14.32
CA GLY A 115 12.14 13.39 -13.65
C GLY A 115 10.72 12.83 -13.85
N VAL A 116 10.40 12.34 -15.05
CA VAL A 116 9.14 11.66 -15.35
C VAL A 116 9.03 10.33 -14.60
N CYS A 117 10.09 9.50 -14.61
CA CYS A 117 10.12 8.23 -13.87
C CYS A 117 9.91 8.44 -12.37
N LEU A 118 10.61 9.42 -11.78
CA LEU A 118 10.49 9.77 -10.35
C LEU A 118 9.10 10.31 -10.00
N LYS A 119 8.54 11.18 -10.85
CA LYS A 119 7.18 11.68 -10.64
C LYS A 119 6.16 10.55 -10.65
N LYS A 120 6.29 9.58 -11.57
CA LYS A 120 5.43 8.39 -11.61
C LYS A 120 5.56 7.56 -10.34
N ALA A 121 6.78 7.26 -9.91
CA ALA A 121 7.06 6.51 -8.68
C ALA A 121 6.44 7.18 -7.43
N ASN A 122 6.49 8.51 -7.34
CA ASN A 122 6.00 9.29 -6.19
C ASN A 122 4.50 9.61 -6.23
N SER A 123 3.90 9.66 -7.43
CA SER A 123 2.50 10.08 -7.59
C SER A 123 1.48 9.19 -6.89
N GLY A 124 1.85 7.95 -6.53
CA GLY A 124 0.95 6.99 -5.89
C GLY A 124 0.92 7.03 -4.36
N ASP A 125 1.85 7.65 -3.63
CA ASP A 125 1.97 7.44 -2.17
C ASP A 125 0.71 7.77 -1.37
N LYS A 126 0.06 8.90 -1.67
CA LYS A 126 -1.18 9.29 -1.01
C LYS A 126 -2.38 8.48 -1.44
N GLU A 127 -2.37 7.90 -2.64
CA GLU A 127 -3.44 7.01 -3.12
C GLU A 127 -3.31 5.62 -2.49
N ARG A 128 -2.08 5.09 -2.46
CA ARG A 128 -1.72 3.78 -1.91
C ARG A 128 -2.15 3.62 -0.46
N GLN A 129 -2.00 4.66 0.36
CA GLN A 129 -2.39 4.62 1.78
C GLN A 129 -3.90 4.82 2.04
N ARG A 130 -4.71 5.16 1.02
CA ARG A 130 -6.14 5.47 1.24
C ARG A 130 -6.92 4.27 1.71
N THR A 131 -6.71 3.10 1.11
CA THR A 131 -7.42 1.86 1.44
C THR A 131 -7.19 1.48 2.90
N VAL A 132 -5.93 1.47 3.35
CA VAL A 132 -5.57 1.22 4.75
C VAL A 132 -6.23 2.24 5.69
N THR A 133 -6.15 3.53 5.33
CA THR A 133 -6.75 4.61 6.13
C THR A 133 -8.27 4.48 6.23
N GLN A 134 -8.92 4.06 5.15
CA GLN A 134 -10.38 3.86 5.11
C GLN A 134 -10.79 2.70 6.02
N VAL A 135 -10.12 1.55 5.93
CA VAL A 135 -10.40 0.40 6.80
C VAL A 135 -10.12 0.74 8.27
N GLU A 136 -9.04 1.48 8.58
CA GLU A 136 -8.75 1.94 9.95
C GLU A 136 -9.89 2.83 10.51
N LYS A 137 -10.45 3.72 9.69
CA LYS A 137 -11.58 4.57 10.09
C LYS A 137 -12.80 3.74 10.45
N GLU A 138 -13.12 2.72 9.66
CA GLU A 138 -14.24 1.81 9.96
C GLU A 138 -13.99 1.03 11.25
N ILE A 139 -12.82 0.41 11.42
CA ILE A 139 -12.44 -0.28 12.67
C ILE A 139 -12.55 0.66 13.88
N LYS A 140 -12.18 1.93 13.74
CA LYS A 140 -12.34 2.94 14.81
C LYS A 140 -13.80 3.23 15.14
N LYS A 141 -14.69 3.30 14.13
CA LYS A 141 -16.14 3.47 14.36
C LYS A 141 -16.71 2.27 15.10
N TRP A 142 -16.37 1.05 14.68
CA TRP A 142 -16.82 -0.16 15.32
C TRP A 142 -16.37 -0.23 16.79
N ARG A 143 -15.10 0.02 17.10
CA ARG A 143 -14.62 0.13 18.50
C ARG A 143 -15.42 1.12 19.35
N LYS A 144 -15.80 2.27 18.78
CA LYS A 144 -16.66 3.24 19.47
C LYS A 144 -18.08 2.71 19.68
N SER A 145 -18.62 2.00 18.69
CA SER A 145 -19.93 1.34 18.77
C SER A 145 -19.96 0.32 19.90
N TYR A 146 -18.94 -0.56 20.00
CA TYR A 146 -18.83 -1.50 21.11
C TYR A 146 -18.82 -0.80 22.47
N LYS A 147 -18.00 0.24 22.63
CA LYS A 147 -17.95 1.02 23.87
C LYS A 147 -19.31 1.65 24.21
N TYR A 148 -20.03 2.14 23.19
CA TYR A 148 -21.36 2.67 23.37
C TYR A 148 -22.36 1.60 23.83
N LEU A 149 -22.37 0.43 23.20
CA LEU A 149 -23.25 -0.69 23.57
C LEU A 149 -22.96 -1.20 24.98
N SER A 150 -21.68 -1.34 25.35
CA SER A 150 -21.26 -1.71 26.70
C SER A 150 -21.81 -0.74 27.73
N ASN A 151 -21.59 0.57 27.52
CA ASN A 151 -22.10 1.60 28.41
C ASN A 151 -23.64 1.62 28.47
N LEU A 152 -24.32 1.39 27.36
CA LEU A 152 -25.79 1.36 27.30
C LEU A 152 -26.35 0.21 28.14
N CYS A 153 -25.77 -0.98 28.02
CA CYS A 153 -26.18 -2.14 28.81
C CYS A 153 -25.90 -1.97 30.30
N GLU A 154 -24.78 -1.34 30.67
CA GLU A 154 -24.46 -0.98 32.07
C GLU A 154 -25.46 0.05 32.64
N ILE A 155 -25.83 1.07 31.87
CA ILE A 155 -26.81 2.09 32.31
C ILE A 155 -28.20 1.49 32.49
N ASN A 156 -28.60 0.56 31.62
CA ASN A 156 -29.91 -0.08 31.68
C ASN A 156 -30.02 -1.13 32.79
N ASN A 157 -28.88 -1.63 33.29
CA ASN A 157 -28.81 -2.65 34.35
C ASN A 157 -27.86 -2.16 35.47
N PRO A 158 -28.22 -1.08 36.18
CA PRO A 158 -27.36 -0.53 37.23
C PRO A 158 -27.19 -1.57 38.34
N ASP A 159 -25.94 -1.75 38.79
CA ASP A 159 -25.54 -2.72 39.82
C ASP A 159 -25.77 -4.21 39.50
N ASP A 160 -26.22 -4.53 38.28
CA ASP A 160 -26.44 -5.90 37.80
C ASP A 160 -25.55 -6.21 36.59
N LYS A 161 -24.31 -6.58 36.91
CA LYS A 161 -23.27 -6.85 35.92
C LYS A 161 -23.61 -8.05 35.03
N GLU A 162 -24.26 -9.07 35.57
CA GLU A 162 -24.61 -10.27 34.81
C GLU A 162 -25.63 -9.91 33.72
N ASN A 163 -26.72 -9.23 34.07
CA ASN A 163 -27.71 -8.81 33.09
C ASN A 163 -27.14 -7.80 32.08
N ALA A 164 -26.20 -6.94 32.47
CA ALA A 164 -25.47 -6.07 31.54
C ALA A 164 -24.63 -6.87 30.52
N GLU A 165 -23.95 -7.93 30.94
CA GLU A 165 -23.17 -8.82 30.07
C GLU A 165 -24.07 -9.60 29.10
N PHE A 166 -25.21 -10.11 29.58
CA PHE A 166 -26.21 -10.77 28.73
C PHE A 166 -26.80 -9.81 27.69
N CYS A 167 -27.15 -8.58 28.09
CA CYS A 167 -27.59 -7.51 27.19
C CYS A 167 -26.56 -7.26 26.08
N LEU A 168 -25.29 -7.13 26.44
CA LEU A 168 -24.22 -6.86 25.47
C LEU A 168 -23.98 -8.04 24.52
N ALA A 169 -23.95 -9.27 25.03
CA ALA A 169 -23.78 -10.47 24.23
C ALA A 169 -24.95 -10.67 23.25
N ASP A 170 -26.16 -10.34 23.66
CA ASP A 170 -27.33 -10.38 22.80
C ASP A 170 -27.23 -9.38 21.65
N TYR A 171 -26.85 -8.11 21.92
CA TYR A 171 -26.58 -7.14 20.84
C TYR A 171 -25.49 -7.63 19.88
N ILE A 172 -24.39 -8.19 20.40
CA ILE A 172 -23.28 -8.68 19.57
C ILE A 172 -23.72 -9.83 18.67
N LYS A 173 -24.48 -10.78 19.21
CA LYS A 173 -24.98 -11.94 18.47
C LYS A 173 -26.02 -11.53 17.44
N ARG A 174 -26.99 -10.71 17.84
CA ARG A 174 -28.10 -10.24 17.01
C ARG A 174 -27.62 -9.46 15.79
N ASP A 175 -26.65 -8.57 15.97
CA ASP A 175 -26.13 -7.71 14.90
C ASP A 175 -24.97 -8.35 14.13
N ASN A 176 -24.61 -9.60 14.45
CA ASN A 176 -23.43 -10.28 13.92
C ASN A 176 -22.16 -9.41 14.03
N TYR A 177 -22.05 -8.72 15.17
CA TYR A 177 -21.06 -7.67 15.38
C TYR A 177 -19.64 -8.25 15.31
N ASP A 178 -19.42 -9.39 15.96
CA ASP A 178 -18.10 -10.00 16.07
C ASP A 178 -17.55 -10.44 14.72
N SER A 179 -18.34 -11.18 13.92
CA SER A 179 -17.95 -11.60 12.57
C SER A 179 -17.66 -10.41 11.66
N THR A 180 -18.46 -9.36 11.75
CA THR A 180 -18.24 -8.14 10.95
C THR A 180 -16.93 -7.46 11.37
N PHE A 181 -16.66 -7.38 12.67
CA PHE A 181 -15.45 -6.76 13.19
C PHE A 181 -14.20 -7.57 12.87
N GLU A 182 -14.26 -8.90 12.96
CA GLU A 182 -13.20 -9.82 12.52
C GLU A 182 -12.89 -9.64 11.03
N ARG A 183 -13.92 -9.57 10.18
CA ARG A 183 -13.75 -9.31 8.75
C ARG A 183 -13.04 -7.98 8.47
N LEU A 184 -13.33 -6.94 9.25
CA LEU A 184 -12.62 -5.66 9.12
C LEU A 184 -11.14 -5.78 9.50
N ILE A 185 -10.80 -6.59 10.51
CA ILE A 185 -9.41 -6.88 10.88
C ILE A 185 -8.70 -7.58 9.72
N ILE A 186 -9.31 -8.60 9.12
CA ILE A 186 -8.75 -9.33 7.96
C ILE A 186 -8.53 -8.38 6.78
N LEU A 187 -9.54 -7.57 6.42
CA LEU A 187 -9.44 -6.57 5.35
C LEU A 187 -8.30 -5.57 5.59
N LYS A 188 -8.01 -5.25 6.86
CA LYS A 188 -6.89 -4.38 7.21
C LYS A 188 -5.55 -5.04 6.90
N LEU A 189 -5.39 -6.31 7.28
CA LEU A 189 -4.18 -7.07 7.01
C LEU A 189 -3.93 -7.21 5.51
N GLU A 190 -4.98 -7.49 4.73
CA GLU A 190 -4.92 -7.52 3.26
C GLU A 190 -4.50 -6.16 2.69
N ALA A 191 -5.15 -5.07 3.11
CA ALA A 191 -4.81 -3.73 2.66
C ALA A 191 -3.36 -3.32 2.99
N MET A 192 -2.83 -3.75 4.15
CA MET A 192 -1.44 -3.55 4.54
C MET A 192 -0.47 -4.34 3.66
N SER A 193 -0.81 -5.59 3.32
CA SER A 193 -0.04 -6.42 2.40
C SER A 193 0.00 -5.81 0.99
N ASP A 194 -1.16 -5.39 0.48
CA ASP A 194 -1.28 -4.75 -0.83
C ASP A 194 -0.46 -3.46 -0.91
N LEU A 195 -0.46 -2.65 0.15
CA LEU A 195 0.35 -1.44 0.23
C LEU A 195 1.84 -1.76 0.05
N LEU A 196 2.36 -2.76 0.78
CA LEU A 196 3.76 -3.16 0.67
C LEU A 196 4.09 -3.69 -0.73
N GLN A 197 3.21 -4.49 -1.32
CA GLN A 197 3.39 -5.00 -2.68
C GLN A 197 3.43 -3.85 -3.69
N GLN A 198 2.49 -2.89 -3.60
CA GLN A 198 2.46 -1.73 -4.48
C GLN A 198 3.75 -0.89 -4.36
N MET A 199 4.28 -0.71 -3.16
CA MET A 199 5.56 -0.01 -2.96
C MET A 199 6.71 -0.72 -3.67
N ASN A 200 6.80 -2.05 -3.58
CA ASN A 200 7.84 -2.83 -4.26
C ASN A 200 7.69 -2.78 -5.78
N THR A 201 6.46 -2.92 -6.30
CA THR A 201 6.20 -2.79 -7.74
C THR A 201 6.63 -1.41 -8.25
N CYS A 202 6.39 -0.35 -7.48
CA CYS A 202 6.80 1.00 -7.89
C CYS A 202 8.32 1.20 -7.93
N LEU A 203 9.08 0.52 -7.08
CA LEU A 203 10.54 0.50 -7.15
C LEU A 203 11.03 -0.27 -8.38
N SER A 204 10.41 -1.41 -8.69
CA SER A 204 10.72 -2.18 -9.91
C SER A 204 10.43 -1.35 -11.17
N ASP A 205 9.26 -0.72 -11.24
CA ASP A 205 8.88 0.15 -12.36
C ASP A 205 9.83 1.34 -12.52
N LEU A 206 10.29 1.92 -11.41
CA LEU A 206 11.28 2.99 -11.43
C LEU A 206 12.61 2.50 -12.02
N GLU A 207 13.10 1.36 -11.55
CA GLU A 207 14.34 0.75 -12.03
C GLU A 207 14.27 0.43 -13.52
N ASP A 208 13.18 -0.18 -13.98
CA ASP A 208 12.96 -0.47 -15.40
C ASP A 208 12.89 0.82 -16.24
N CYS A 209 12.22 1.87 -15.75
CA CYS A 209 12.12 3.17 -16.42
C CYS A 209 13.50 3.85 -16.56
N LEU A 210 14.32 3.81 -15.51
CA LEU A 210 15.67 4.36 -15.52
C LEU A 210 16.62 3.55 -16.38
N ARG A 211 16.47 2.22 -16.44
CA ARG A 211 17.23 1.36 -17.35
C ARG A 211 16.98 1.71 -18.81
N VAL A 212 15.71 1.90 -19.19
CA VAL A 212 15.36 2.34 -20.56
C VAL A 212 15.94 3.73 -20.84
N SER A 213 15.77 4.67 -19.90
CA SER A 213 16.30 6.04 -20.04
C SER A 213 17.82 6.08 -20.20
N LEU A 214 18.54 5.24 -19.47
CA LEU A 214 20.00 5.09 -19.60
C LEU A 214 20.36 4.47 -20.96
N SER A 215 19.66 3.42 -21.39
CA SER A 215 19.92 2.78 -22.68
C SER A 215 19.79 3.77 -23.84
N GLU A 216 18.72 4.58 -23.86
CA GLU A 216 18.53 5.64 -24.87
C GLU A 216 19.66 6.66 -24.84
N HIS A 217 20.07 7.11 -23.66
CA HIS A 217 21.19 8.03 -23.51
C HIS A 217 22.52 7.44 -24.04
N LEU A 218 22.78 6.16 -23.80
CA LEU A 218 23.99 5.49 -24.27
C LEU A 218 23.99 5.29 -25.79
N GLU A 219 22.84 5.04 -26.40
CA GLU A 219 22.70 5.01 -27.87
C GLU A 219 22.98 6.38 -28.49
N ASP A 220 22.46 7.47 -27.90
CA ASP A 220 22.76 8.83 -28.35
C ASP A 220 24.27 9.11 -28.29
N ILE A 221 24.93 8.74 -27.18
CA ILE A 221 26.39 8.88 -27.04
C ILE A 221 27.11 8.04 -28.09
N ARG A 222 26.70 6.79 -28.34
CA ARG A 222 27.32 5.93 -29.34
C ARG A 222 27.22 6.57 -30.74
N SER A 223 26.06 7.09 -31.10
CA SER A 223 25.86 7.82 -32.36
C SER A 223 26.80 9.02 -32.49
N VAL A 224 26.91 9.84 -31.43
CA VAL A 224 27.85 10.97 -31.40
C VAL A 224 29.31 10.50 -31.56
N MET A 225 29.69 9.41 -30.91
CA MET A 225 31.03 8.83 -31.01
C MET A 225 31.35 8.28 -32.41
N GLU A 226 30.40 7.65 -33.08
CA GLU A 226 30.56 7.17 -34.45
C GLU A 226 30.82 8.33 -35.42
N ILE A 227 30.06 9.43 -35.29
CA ILE A 227 30.25 10.63 -36.12
C ILE A 227 31.59 11.29 -35.83
N LEU A 228 31.98 11.39 -34.54
CA LEU A 228 33.30 11.88 -34.15
C LEU A 228 34.42 11.06 -34.78
N ASN A 229 34.31 9.73 -34.76
CA ASN A 229 35.30 8.86 -35.35
C ASN A 229 35.41 9.07 -36.87
N GLN A 230 34.29 9.28 -37.57
CA GLN A 230 34.33 9.65 -38.99
C GLN A 230 35.04 10.99 -39.22
N CYS A 231 34.82 12.00 -38.36
CA CYS A 231 35.55 13.28 -38.42
C CYS A 231 37.06 13.07 -38.19
N TYR A 232 37.48 12.13 -37.35
CA TYR A 232 38.89 11.79 -37.16
C TYR A 232 39.50 11.11 -38.39
N THR A 233 38.81 10.09 -38.93
CA THR A 233 39.36 9.18 -39.95
C THR A 233 39.49 9.87 -41.30
N ARG A 234 38.51 10.70 -41.70
CA ARG A 234 38.57 11.53 -42.92
C ARG A 234 39.67 12.60 -42.92
N ASN A 235 40.24 12.92 -41.75
CA ASN A 235 41.26 13.96 -41.62
C ASN A 235 42.67 13.37 -41.41
N LYS A 236 42.82 12.04 -41.50
CA LYS A 236 44.11 11.33 -41.49
C LYS A 236 44.70 11.11 -42.89
N GLU A 237 43.89 11.30 -43.93
CA GLU A 237 44.30 11.45 -45.34
C GLU A 237 44.60 12.92 -45.64
#